data_AF-A0A1Y4M061-F1
#
_entry.id   AF-A0A1Y4M061-F1
#
_cell.length_a   1.000
_cell.length_b   1.000
_cell.length_c   1.000
_cell.angle_alpha   90.00
_cell.angle_beta   90.00
_cell.angle_gamma   90.00
#
_symmetry.space_group_name_H-M   'P 1'
#
loop_
_entity.id
_entity.type
_entity.pdbx_description
1 polymer ?
#
loop_
_entity_poly.entity_id
_entity_poly.type
_entity_poly.pdbx_seq_one_letter_code
_entity_poly.pdbx_strand_id
1 'polypeptide(L)'
;MPILLSAAMAASMLLPAAAANQGSGETTTTATEGSYDKSIVMVDAGRKYFSVDSLKSIIDSASSAGMHYVMLGLGNDGMRFLLDDMSLTVGDTTYTSEEVSTAIHAGNEAYSDFEVDELTEDDMDAIMSHADSKGVEIIPLINTPGHMDAILDTAEALTGVDCAYGTSQRTIDITNETATSFTKAFLQKYITYFADKGCTLFNMGVDEYANDTGSMGFPKLVANGQYDDFIKYVNEVSAMVKEAGMTPMAFNDGIYYDNTTDQGTFDQDIIICYWSSGWWGYDVAKPAFLAEQGHQLVNTHGDWYWIVGGNKCT
;
A
#
# COMPACT_ATOMS: atom_id res chain seq x y z
N MET A 1 -1.50 -27.22 -29.00
CA MET A 1 -1.87 -26.13 -28.08
C MET A 1 -0.56 -25.57 -27.55
N PRO A 2 -0.05 -24.45 -28.08
CA PRO A 2 1.27 -23.96 -27.71
C PRO A 2 1.17 -23.19 -26.39
N ILE A 3 2.03 -23.59 -25.46
CA ILE A 3 2.28 -22.96 -24.18
C ILE A 3 2.96 -21.62 -24.47
N LEU A 4 2.30 -20.50 -24.19
CA LEU A 4 2.93 -19.18 -24.16
C LEU A 4 3.54 -18.97 -22.78
N LEU A 5 4.86 -19.16 -22.67
CA LEU A 5 5.67 -18.62 -21.59
C LEU A 5 5.70 -17.09 -21.76
N SER A 6 5.03 -16.34 -20.89
CA SER A 6 5.25 -14.89 -20.78
C SER A 6 6.52 -14.66 -19.97
N ALA A 7 7.61 -14.33 -20.65
CA ALA A 7 8.83 -13.83 -20.02
C ALA A 7 8.56 -12.42 -19.50
N ALA A 8 8.59 -12.23 -18.18
CA ALA A 8 8.76 -10.91 -17.58
C ALA A 8 10.21 -10.48 -17.83
N MET A 9 10.41 -9.51 -18.73
CA MET A 9 11.73 -8.90 -18.94
C MET A 9 11.94 -7.81 -17.89
N ALA A 10 12.74 -8.10 -16.86
CA ALA A 10 13.36 -7.06 -16.05
C ALA A 10 14.48 -6.42 -16.89
N ALA A 11 14.24 -5.22 -17.41
CA ALA A 11 15.26 -4.44 -18.11
C ALA A 11 15.94 -3.50 -17.10
N SER A 12 17.00 -3.96 -16.43
CA SER A 12 17.95 -3.06 -15.76
C SER A 12 19.03 -2.67 -16.76
N MET A 13 19.03 -1.42 -17.25
CA MET A 13 20.19 -0.85 -17.93
C MET A 13 20.63 0.46 -17.28
N LEU A 14 21.85 0.36 -16.73
CA LEU A 14 22.78 1.36 -16.22
C LEU A 14 22.80 2.72 -16.92
N LEU A 15 22.95 3.77 -16.11
CA LEU A 15 23.71 4.97 -16.46
C LEU A 15 24.62 5.37 -15.28
N PRO A 16 25.95 5.50 -15.47
CA PRO A 16 26.82 6.05 -14.44
C PRO A 16 26.78 7.58 -14.51
N ALA A 17 26.45 8.23 -13.39
CA ALA A 17 26.68 9.65 -13.23
C ALA A 17 28.09 9.86 -12.66
N ALA A 18 29.04 10.24 -13.52
CA ALA A 18 30.30 10.81 -13.08
C ALA A 18 30.13 12.33 -12.91
N ALA A 19 30.36 12.86 -11.71
CA ALA A 19 31.15 14.08 -11.50
C ALA A 19 31.34 14.44 -10.01
N ALA A 20 32.62 14.56 -9.65
CA ALA A 20 33.23 15.49 -8.68
C ALA A 20 32.94 15.32 -7.17
N ASN A 21 33.94 14.84 -6.41
CA ASN A 21 34.91 15.71 -5.73
C ASN A 21 36.09 14.88 -5.15
N GLN A 22 37.32 15.39 -5.26
CA GLN A 22 38.50 14.79 -4.59
C GLN A 22 38.66 15.37 -3.18
N GLY A 23 38.83 14.51 -2.17
CA GLY A 23 39.20 14.89 -0.81
C GLY A 23 39.69 13.68 -0.02
N SER A 24 40.83 13.84 0.65
CA SER A 24 41.68 12.81 1.24
C SER A 24 41.14 12.10 2.49
N GLY A 25 41.28 10.77 2.50
CA GLY A 25 41.76 9.96 3.62
C GLY A 25 40.84 9.74 4.84
N GLU A 26 40.17 8.60 4.89
CA GLU A 26 39.98 7.80 6.11
C GLU A 26 39.50 6.39 5.73
N THR A 27 39.92 5.37 6.48
CA THR A 27 39.53 3.97 6.26
C THR A 27 38.12 3.74 6.79
N THR A 28 37.11 4.14 6.02
CA THR A 28 35.73 3.71 6.22
C THR A 28 35.45 2.51 5.33
N THR A 29 34.90 1.45 5.91
CA THR A 29 34.28 0.35 5.18
C THR A 29 33.27 0.93 4.20
N THR A 30 33.65 1.00 2.93
CA THR A 30 32.80 1.46 1.85
C THR A 30 31.60 0.53 1.75
N ALA A 31 30.41 1.05 2.12
CA ALA A 31 29.17 0.51 1.56
C ALA A 31 29.39 0.44 0.04
N THR A 32 29.20 -0.75 -0.52
CA THR A 32 29.47 -0.96 -1.94
C THR A 32 28.48 -0.11 -2.72
N GLU A 33 28.94 0.98 -3.34
CA GLU A 33 28.15 1.74 -4.31
C GLU A 33 27.54 0.74 -5.31
N GLY A 34 26.22 0.61 -5.31
CA GLY A 34 25.47 -0.29 -6.18
C GLY A 34 24.75 -1.48 -5.53
N SER A 35 24.80 -1.66 -4.20
CA SER A 35 23.89 -2.56 -3.50
C SER A 35 22.60 -1.80 -3.15
N TYR A 36 21.49 -2.15 -3.80
CA TYR A 36 20.17 -1.70 -3.35
C TYR A 36 19.69 -2.64 -2.24
N ASP A 37 19.38 -2.09 -1.07
CA ASP A 37 18.94 -2.90 0.08
C ASP A 37 17.52 -3.48 -0.10
N LYS A 38 16.77 -2.99 -1.10
CA LYS A 38 15.41 -3.46 -1.44
C LYS A 38 15.24 -3.48 -2.95
N SER A 39 14.70 -4.58 -3.47
CA SER A 39 14.23 -4.72 -4.83
C SER A 39 12.84 -5.36 -4.76
N ILE A 40 11.82 -4.70 -5.32
CA ILE A 40 10.41 -5.04 -5.10
C ILE A 40 9.69 -5.20 -6.44
N VAL A 41 8.91 -6.27 -6.59
CA VAL A 41 7.86 -6.37 -7.61
C VAL A 41 6.52 -6.14 -6.93
N MET A 42 5.75 -5.15 -7.36
CA MET A 42 4.39 -4.94 -6.85
C MET A 42 3.35 -5.57 -7.78
N VAL A 43 2.38 -6.27 -7.20
CA VAL A 43 1.22 -6.85 -7.89
C VAL A 43 -0.04 -6.25 -7.28
N ASP A 44 -0.87 -5.62 -8.12
CA ASP A 44 -2.19 -5.14 -7.72
C ASP A 44 -3.18 -6.31 -7.73
N ALA A 45 -3.23 -7.04 -6.62
CA ALA A 45 -4.14 -8.14 -6.37
C ALA A 45 -5.43 -7.71 -5.64
N GLY A 46 -5.68 -6.39 -5.53
CA GLY A 46 -6.83 -5.81 -4.83
C GLY A 46 -7.92 -5.46 -5.85
N ARG A 47 -7.54 -4.71 -6.88
CA ARG A 47 -8.44 -4.43 -8.01
C ARG A 47 -8.81 -5.68 -8.79
N LYS A 48 -7.86 -6.62 -8.91
CA LYS A 48 -7.99 -7.82 -9.72
C LYS A 48 -7.61 -9.05 -8.92
N TYR A 49 -8.45 -10.07 -8.95
CA TYR A 49 -8.11 -11.38 -8.40
C TYR A 49 -6.96 -12.05 -9.17
N PHE A 50 -6.03 -12.63 -8.40
CA PHE A 50 -4.98 -13.53 -8.89
C PHE A 50 -5.06 -14.84 -8.10
N SER A 51 -5.07 -15.97 -8.81
CA SER A 51 -5.05 -17.28 -8.16
C SER A 51 -3.72 -17.56 -7.45
N VAL A 52 -3.73 -18.49 -6.50
CA VAL A 52 -2.53 -18.99 -5.81
C VAL A 52 -1.42 -19.36 -6.79
N ASP A 53 -1.73 -20.12 -7.84
CA ASP A 53 -0.76 -20.54 -8.85
C ASP A 53 -0.16 -19.35 -9.62
N SER A 54 -0.99 -18.33 -9.92
CA SER A 54 -0.52 -17.11 -10.59
C SER A 54 0.46 -16.34 -9.71
N LEU A 55 0.14 -16.17 -8.43
CA LEU A 55 1.00 -15.48 -7.47
C LEU A 55 2.30 -16.25 -7.23
N LYS A 56 2.25 -17.58 -7.11
CA LYS A 56 3.45 -18.44 -7.02
C LYS A 56 4.33 -18.33 -8.26
N SER A 57 3.74 -18.24 -9.46
CA SER A 57 4.48 -18.03 -10.70
C SER A 57 5.15 -16.66 -10.77
N ILE A 58 4.51 -15.62 -10.23
CA ILE A 58 5.12 -14.28 -10.13
C ILE A 58 6.29 -14.30 -9.14
N ILE A 59 6.12 -14.94 -7.99
CA ILE A 59 7.19 -15.14 -6.98
C ILE A 59 8.37 -15.90 -7.58
N ASP A 60 8.13 -16.96 -8.34
CA ASP A 60 9.19 -17.71 -9.03
C ASP A 60 9.97 -16.82 -10.01
N SER A 61 9.25 -15.96 -10.73
CA SER A 61 9.85 -14.99 -11.67
C SER A 61 10.66 -13.92 -10.94
N ALA A 62 10.14 -13.41 -9.82
CA ALA A 62 10.80 -12.43 -8.97
C ALA A 62 12.09 -13.00 -8.37
N SER A 63 12.01 -14.20 -7.78
CA SER A 63 13.17 -14.93 -7.25
C SER A 63 14.24 -15.16 -8.33
N SER A 64 13.81 -15.62 -9.52
CA SER A 64 14.72 -15.84 -10.66
C SER A 64 15.40 -14.56 -11.15
N ALA A 65 14.74 -13.41 -10.99
CA ALA A 65 15.27 -12.09 -11.31
C ALA A 65 16.13 -11.48 -10.18
N GLY A 66 16.28 -12.17 -9.05
CA GLY A 66 17.05 -11.68 -7.89
C GLY A 66 16.32 -10.59 -7.09
N MET A 67 14.99 -10.59 -7.16
CA MET A 67 14.16 -9.67 -6.37
C MET A 67 14.11 -10.12 -4.92
N HIS A 68 14.20 -9.18 -3.99
CA HIS A 68 14.11 -9.46 -2.55
C HIS A 68 12.66 -9.59 -2.08
N TYR A 69 11.75 -8.79 -2.67
CA TYR A 69 10.37 -8.68 -2.22
C TYR A 69 9.35 -8.80 -3.35
N VAL A 70 8.18 -9.33 -3.01
CA VAL A 70 6.95 -9.15 -3.77
C VAL A 70 5.94 -8.42 -2.89
N MET A 71 5.55 -7.22 -3.31
CA MET A 71 4.49 -6.45 -2.65
C MET A 71 3.13 -6.85 -3.24
N LEU A 72 2.22 -7.32 -2.40
CA LEU A 72 0.88 -7.72 -2.80
C LEU A 72 -0.12 -6.68 -2.31
N GLY A 73 -0.67 -5.87 -3.23
CA GLY A 73 -1.84 -5.05 -2.95
C GLY A 73 -3.04 -5.95 -2.82
N LEU A 74 -3.46 -6.26 -1.59
CA LEU A 74 -4.59 -7.15 -1.29
C LEU A 74 -5.86 -6.33 -1.03
N GLY A 75 -5.71 -5.15 -0.43
CA GLY A 75 -6.73 -4.12 -0.33
C GLY A 75 -6.30 -2.92 -1.15
N ASN A 76 -6.94 -2.70 -2.30
CA ASN A 76 -6.67 -1.60 -3.21
C ASN A 76 -7.85 -1.47 -4.18
N ASP A 77 -8.73 -0.54 -3.87
CA ASP A 77 -10.15 -0.47 -4.24
C ASP A 77 -10.95 -1.72 -3.79
N GLY A 78 -10.67 -2.88 -4.39
CA GLY A 78 -11.17 -4.17 -3.91
C GLY A 78 -10.40 -4.69 -2.70
N MET A 79 -10.95 -5.66 -1.98
CA MET A 79 -10.33 -6.33 -0.84
C MET A 79 -10.35 -7.85 -1.02
N ARG A 80 -9.24 -8.45 -1.46
CA ARG A 80 -9.21 -9.82 -2.03
C ARG A 80 -8.60 -10.87 -1.12
N PHE A 81 -8.63 -10.65 0.18
CA PHE A 81 -8.08 -11.58 1.15
C PHE A 81 -8.96 -11.66 2.40
N LEU A 82 -9.47 -12.85 2.71
CA LEU A 82 -10.28 -13.13 3.90
C LEU A 82 -9.50 -14.04 4.84
N LEU A 83 -9.40 -13.61 6.10
CA LEU A 83 -8.90 -14.45 7.19
C LEU A 83 -9.96 -15.46 7.60
N ASP A 84 -9.56 -16.52 8.29
CA ASP A 84 -10.48 -17.53 8.82
C ASP A 84 -11.40 -16.93 9.90
N ASP A 85 -10.87 -15.99 10.69
CA ASP A 85 -11.63 -15.21 11.67
C ASP A 85 -11.67 -13.72 11.32
N MET A 86 -12.72 -13.34 10.59
CA MET A 86 -13.03 -11.95 10.27
C MET A 86 -13.85 -11.23 11.33
N SER A 87 -14.13 -11.83 12.50
CA SER A 87 -14.92 -11.16 13.55
C SER A 87 -14.30 -9.81 13.93
N LEU A 88 -15.09 -8.74 13.98
CA LEU A 88 -14.55 -7.39 14.11
C LEU A 88 -15.24 -6.67 15.26
N THR A 89 -14.47 -6.05 16.16
CA THR A 89 -15.02 -5.20 17.22
C THR A 89 -14.69 -3.75 16.96
N VAL A 90 -15.72 -2.91 16.89
CA VAL A 90 -15.62 -1.46 16.68
C VAL A 90 -16.43 -0.76 17.77
N GLY A 91 -15.73 -0.07 18.67
CA GLY A 91 -16.34 0.46 19.89
C GLY A 91 -16.93 -0.67 20.75
N ASP A 92 -18.22 -0.56 21.08
CA ASP A 92 -18.95 -1.56 21.87
C ASP A 92 -19.64 -2.64 21.01
N THR A 93 -19.51 -2.56 19.69
CA THR A 93 -20.17 -3.48 18.75
C THR A 93 -19.19 -4.53 18.24
N THR A 94 -19.60 -5.80 18.29
CA THR A 94 -18.87 -6.92 17.67
C THR A 94 -19.70 -7.51 16.54
N TYR A 95 -19.09 -7.56 15.36
CA TYR A 95 -19.60 -8.22 14.15
C TYR A 95 -19.00 -9.63 14.06
N THR A 96 -19.81 -10.59 13.65
CA THR A 96 -19.37 -11.97 13.44
C THR A 96 -18.50 -12.10 12.18
N SER A 97 -17.70 -13.16 12.10
CA SER A 97 -16.89 -13.42 10.89
C SER A 97 -17.76 -13.53 9.63
N GLU A 98 -18.93 -14.16 9.72
CA GLU A 98 -19.84 -14.32 8.58
C GLU A 98 -20.39 -12.97 8.09
N GLU A 99 -20.77 -12.08 9.00
CA GLU A 99 -21.23 -10.73 8.64
C GLU A 99 -20.13 -9.93 7.95
N VAL A 100 -18.92 -9.95 8.50
CA VAL A 100 -17.79 -9.20 7.94
C VAL A 100 -17.37 -9.76 6.58
N SER A 101 -17.17 -11.08 6.46
CA SER A 101 -16.82 -11.72 5.18
C SER A 101 -17.89 -11.50 4.10
N THR A 102 -19.17 -11.57 4.47
CA THR A 102 -20.29 -11.32 3.55
C THR A 102 -20.30 -9.86 3.07
N ALA A 103 -20.06 -8.91 3.97
CA ALA A 103 -20.02 -7.50 3.63
C ALA A 103 -18.82 -7.15 2.73
N ILE A 104 -17.65 -7.77 2.96
CA ILE A 104 -16.47 -7.60 2.09
C ILE A 104 -16.74 -8.15 0.69
N HIS A 105 -17.33 -9.35 0.60
CA HIS A 105 -17.67 -9.94 -0.69
C HIS A 105 -18.65 -9.06 -1.47
N ALA A 106 -19.68 -8.54 -0.80
CA ALA A 106 -20.62 -7.59 -1.41
C ALA A 106 -19.94 -6.28 -1.85
N GLY A 107 -18.99 -5.75 -1.08
CA GLY A 107 -18.19 -4.59 -1.47
C GLY A 107 -17.30 -4.88 -2.69
N ASN A 108 -16.73 -6.07 -2.79
CA ASN A 108 -16.00 -6.50 -3.98
C ASN A 108 -16.91 -6.60 -5.22
N GLU A 109 -18.12 -7.15 -5.07
CA GLU A 109 -19.12 -7.20 -6.14
C GLU A 109 -19.55 -5.80 -6.58
N ALA A 110 -19.69 -4.85 -5.64
CA ALA A 110 -20.03 -3.46 -5.94
C ALA A 110 -18.91 -2.74 -6.71
N TYR A 111 -17.66 -3.03 -6.38
CA TYR A 111 -16.48 -2.49 -7.07
C TYR A 111 -16.29 -3.05 -8.50
N SER A 112 -16.68 -4.31 -8.74
CA SER A 112 -16.26 -5.06 -9.93
C SER A 112 -17.39 -5.37 -10.91
N ASP A 113 -17.13 -5.17 -12.21
CA ASP A 113 -18.05 -5.57 -13.30
C ASP A 113 -17.96 -7.07 -13.66
N PHE A 114 -17.17 -7.87 -12.95
CA PHE A 114 -16.96 -9.30 -13.21
C PHE A 114 -17.05 -10.14 -11.93
N GLU A 115 -17.20 -11.47 -12.07
CA GLU A 115 -17.23 -12.38 -10.92
C GLU A 115 -16.00 -12.16 -10.03
N VAL A 116 -16.26 -11.99 -8.75
CA VAL A 116 -15.26 -11.74 -7.73
C VAL A 116 -14.91 -13.01 -6.98
N ASP A 117 -13.67 -13.04 -6.50
CA ASP A 117 -13.16 -14.11 -5.66
C ASP A 117 -12.16 -13.49 -4.68
N GLU A 118 -11.91 -14.17 -3.58
CA GLU A 118 -11.02 -13.76 -2.51
C GLU A 118 -10.06 -14.91 -2.18
N LEU A 119 -8.81 -14.58 -1.88
CA LEU A 119 -7.88 -15.54 -1.29
C LEU A 119 -8.35 -15.87 0.13
N THR A 120 -8.28 -17.14 0.50
CA THR A 120 -8.47 -17.60 1.88
C THR A 120 -7.18 -17.48 2.69
N GLU A 121 -7.27 -17.66 4.02
CA GLU A 121 -6.09 -17.74 4.88
C GLU A 121 -5.15 -18.88 4.48
N ASP A 122 -5.70 -20.07 4.20
CA ASP A 122 -4.94 -21.22 3.69
C ASP A 122 -4.23 -20.93 2.35
N ASP A 123 -4.90 -20.20 1.44
CA ASP A 123 -4.30 -19.78 0.17
C ASP A 123 -3.11 -18.84 0.39
N MET A 124 -3.29 -17.84 1.26
CA MET A 124 -2.24 -16.88 1.61
C MET A 124 -1.07 -17.59 2.32
N ASP A 125 -1.34 -18.54 3.22
CA ASP A 125 -0.32 -19.36 3.87
C ASP A 125 0.49 -20.17 2.87
N ALA A 126 -0.15 -20.73 1.86
CA ALA A 126 0.51 -21.44 0.78
C ALA A 126 1.37 -20.51 -0.10
N ILE A 127 0.94 -19.26 -0.30
CA ILE A 127 1.70 -18.22 -1.02
C ILE A 127 2.93 -17.79 -0.21
N MET A 128 2.75 -17.45 1.07
CA MET A 128 3.80 -17.05 2.01
C MET A 128 4.88 -18.14 2.13
N SER A 129 4.47 -19.39 2.36
CA SER A 129 5.39 -20.53 2.44
C SER A 129 6.17 -20.75 1.14
N HIS A 130 5.53 -20.51 -0.01
CA HIS A 130 6.22 -20.61 -1.30
C HIS A 130 7.24 -19.48 -1.47
N ALA A 131 6.89 -18.24 -1.11
CA ALA A 131 7.80 -17.10 -1.17
C ALA A 131 9.05 -17.31 -0.31
N ASP A 132 8.88 -17.77 0.93
CA ASP A 132 10.00 -18.10 1.84
C ASP A 132 10.92 -19.17 1.24
N SER A 133 10.35 -20.23 0.65
CA SER A 133 11.14 -21.27 -0.04
C SER A 133 11.97 -20.77 -1.23
N LYS A 134 11.65 -19.57 -1.73
CA LYS A 134 12.31 -18.89 -2.86
C LYS A 134 13.21 -17.75 -2.41
N GLY A 135 13.34 -17.51 -1.11
CA GLY A 135 14.09 -16.39 -0.56
C GLY A 135 13.51 -15.03 -0.93
N VAL A 136 12.19 -14.96 -1.15
CA VAL A 136 11.44 -13.74 -1.44
C VAL A 136 10.50 -13.46 -0.28
N GLU A 137 10.54 -12.24 0.25
CA GLU A 137 9.62 -11.83 1.30
C GLU A 137 8.38 -11.15 0.71
N ILE A 138 7.21 -11.42 1.29
CA ILE A 138 5.96 -10.73 0.91
C ILE A 138 5.84 -9.43 1.70
N ILE A 139 5.50 -8.35 1.00
CA ILE A 139 5.07 -7.09 1.60
C ILE A 139 3.56 -6.97 1.39
N PRO A 140 2.72 -7.17 2.42
CA PRO A 140 1.29 -6.89 2.30
C PRO A 140 1.05 -5.40 2.07
N LEU A 141 0.11 -5.08 1.19
CA LEU A 141 -0.43 -3.74 1.01
C LEU A 141 -1.94 -3.77 1.20
N ILE A 142 -2.42 -3.06 2.21
CA ILE A 142 -3.84 -2.77 2.45
C ILE A 142 -3.97 -1.25 2.45
N ASN A 143 -4.52 -0.70 1.37
CA ASN A 143 -4.54 0.72 1.11
C ASN A 143 -5.61 1.43 1.93
N THR A 144 -5.22 2.48 2.65
CA THR A 144 -6.09 3.38 3.39
C THR A 144 -5.43 4.76 3.52
N PRO A 145 -6.17 5.87 3.72
CA PRO A 145 -7.63 5.98 3.80
C PRO A 145 -8.32 6.14 2.43
N GLY A 146 -7.56 6.19 1.33
CA GLY A 146 -8.07 6.11 -0.05
C GLY A 146 -7.99 4.68 -0.59
N HIS A 147 -8.45 4.49 -1.84
CA HIS A 147 -8.38 3.20 -2.54
C HIS A 147 -8.88 2.02 -1.71
N MET A 148 -10.03 2.19 -1.07
CA MET A 148 -10.58 1.22 -0.15
C MET A 148 -12.08 1.00 -0.35
N ASP A 149 -12.57 1.07 -1.60
CA ASP A 149 -13.99 0.94 -2.00
C ASP A 149 -14.71 -0.20 -1.28
N ALA A 150 -14.20 -1.44 -1.39
CA ALA A 150 -14.82 -2.60 -0.76
C ALA A 150 -14.81 -2.52 0.78
N ILE A 151 -13.77 -1.90 1.37
CA ILE A 151 -13.67 -1.74 2.83
C ILE A 151 -14.62 -0.63 3.30
N LEU A 152 -14.77 0.46 2.52
CA LEU A 152 -15.73 1.53 2.78
C LEU A 152 -17.16 0.97 2.73
N ASP A 153 -17.53 0.25 1.67
CA ASP A 153 -18.84 -0.41 1.56
C ASP A 153 -19.11 -1.36 2.73
N THR A 154 -18.09 -2.13 3.15
CA THR A 154 -18.17 -2.99 4.33
C THR A 154 -18.45 -2.18 5.60
N ALA A 155 -17.73 -1.07 5.80
CA ALA A 155 -17.89 -0.21 6.95
C ALA A 155 -19.31 0.37 7.01
N GLU A 156 -19.83 0.89 5.90
CA GLU A 156 -21.17 1.47 5.83
C GLU A 156 -22.27 0.42 6.01
N ALA A 157 -22.10 -0.76 5.40
CA ALA A 157 -23.07 -1.86 5.52
C ALA A 157 -23.19 -2.37 6.96
N LEU A 158 -22.07 -2.47 7.69
CA LEU A 158 -22.06 -2.99 9.05
C LEU A 158 -22.41 -1.93 10.10
N THR A 159 -21.91 -0.70 9.94
CA THR A 159 -22.12 0.37 10.93
C THR A 159 -23.43 1.13 10.70
N GLY A 160 -23.95 1.14 9.47
CA GLY A 160 -25.08 1.97 9.05
C GLY A 160 -24.76 3.47 9.02
N VAL A 161 -23.48 3.85 9.06
CA VAL A 161 -22.98 5.22 9.03
C VAL A 161 -22.40 5.51 7.66
N ASP A 162 -22.68 6.70 7.12
CA ASP A 162 -21.98 7.23 5.94
C ASP A 162 -20.53 7.54 6.35
N CYS A 163 -19.61 6.71 5.88
CA CYS A 163 -18.20 6.75 6.23
C CYS A 163 -17.37 7.49 5.18
N ALA A 164 -17.96 7.86 4.04
CA ALA A 164 -17.26 8.39 2.89
C ALA A 164 -16.84 9.87 3.07
N TYR A 165 -15.71 10.24 2.47
CA TYR A 165 -15.33 11.65 2.33
C TYR A 165 -16.17 12.30 1.23
N GLY A 166 -17.20 13.05 1.64
CA GLY A 166 -18.07 13.79 0.73
C GLY A 166 -18.90 12.87 -0.16
N THR A 167 -18.48 12.70 -1.42
CA THR A 167 -19.14 11.78 -2.37
C THR A 167 -18.17 10.73 -2.91
N SER A 168 -17.05 10.51 -2.23
CA SER A 168 -16.08 9.49 -2.62
C SER A 168 -16.72 8.11 -2.52
N GLN A 169 -16.34 7.21 -3.41
CA GLN A 169 -16.66 5.78 -3.36
C GLN A 169 -15.44 4.96 -2.91
N ARG A 170 -14.28 5.61 -2.74
CA ARG A 170 -13.02 4.92 -2.41
C ARG A 170 -12.29 5.44 -1.17
N THR A 171 -12.78 6.53 -0.57
CA THR A 171 -12.06 7.23 0.51
C THR A 171 -12.97 7.49 1.69
N ILE A 172 -12.53 7.11 2.89
CA ILE A 172 -13.23 7.44 4.14
C ILE A 172 -13.05 8.92 4.51
N ASP A 173 -14.01 9.49 5.22
CA ASP A 173 -13.82 10.77 5.91
C ASP A 173 -12.95 10.55 7.16
N ILE A 174 -11.71 11.04 7.12
CA ILE A 174 -10.79 10.92 8.26
C ILE A 174 -11.24 11.69 9.52
N THR A 175 -12.21 12.60 9.40
CA THR A 175 -12.81 13.29 10.56
C THR A 175 -13.95 12.51 11.19
N ASN A 176 -14.43 11.45 10.52
CA ASN A 176 -15.47 10.58 11.03
C ASN A 176 -14.87 9.51 11.95
N GLU A 177 -15.16 9.61 13.25
CA GLU A 177 -14.65 8.68 14.27
C GLU A 177 -15.10 7.23 14.05
N THR A 178 -16.31 7.01 13.51
CA THR A 178 -16.80 5.65 13.20
C THR A 178 -16.02 5.06 12.04
N ALA A 179 -15.81 5.84 10.98
CA ALA A 179 -15.04 5.41 9.81
C ALA A 179 -13.59 5.07 10.20
N THR A 180 -12.91 5.98 10.89
CA THR A 180 -11.51 5.76 11.30
C THR A 180 -11.36 4.62 12.31
N SER A 181 -12.31 4.45 13.25
CA SER A 181 -12.28 3.34 14.20
C SER A 181 -12.51 1.99 13.53
N PHE A 182 -13.47 1.92 12.60
CA PHE A 182 -13.72 0.71 11.81
C PHE A 182 -12.48 0.33 11.00
N THR A 183 -11.92 1.27 10.23
CA THR A 183 -10.78 1.01 9.36
C THR A 183 -9.53 0.59 10.14
N LYS A 184 -9.26 1.21 11.31
CA LYS A 184 -8.14 0.78 12.16
C LYS A 184 -8.35 -0.61 12.75
N ALA A 185 -9.55 -0.93 13.24
CA ALA A 185 -9.85 -2.27 13.72
C ALA A 185 -9.71 -3.33 12.61
N PHE A 186 -10.14 -2.98 11.40
CA PHE A 186 -10.00 -3.82 10.21
C PHE A 186 -8.53 -4.04 9.85
N LEU A 187 -7.72 -2.97 9.74
CA LEU A 187 -6.29 -3.05 9.48
C LEU A 187 -5.55 -3.87 10.55
N GLN A 188 -5.93 -3.74 11.82
CA GLN A 188 -5.27 -4.47 12.92
C GLN A 188 -5.31 -5.99 12.71
N LYS A 189 -6.40 -6.54 12.14
CA LYS A 189 -6.51 -7.97 11.82
C LYS A 189 -5.39 -8.41 10.87
N TYR A 190 -5.23 -7.69 9.76
CA TYR A 190 -4.22 -8.00 8.76
C TYR A 190 -2.80 -7.70 9.22
N ILE A 191 -2.59 -6.58 9.93
CA ILE A 191 -1.30 -6.26 10.55
C ILE A 191 -0.85 -7.40 11.48
N THR A 192 -1.76 -7.88 12.34
CA THR A 192 -1.47 -8.99 13.27
C THR A 192 -1.14 -10.27 12.50
N TYR A 193 -1.97 -10.64 11.52
CA TYR A 193 -1.76 -11.82 10.70
C TYR A 193 -0.39 -11.81 10.00
N PHE A 194 -0.04 -10.72 9.30
CA PHE A 194 1.22 -10.67 8.56
C PHE A 194 2.45 -10.59 9.47
N ALA A 195 2.34 -9.93 10.63
CA ALA A 195 3.39 -9.97 11.64
C ALA A 195 3.61 -11.40 12.17
N ASP A 196 2.54 -12.15 12.44
CA ASP A 196 2.63 -13.55 12.89
C ASP A 196 3.23 -14.48 11.82
N LYS A 197 3.04 -14.15 10.53
CA LYS A 197 3.71 -14.84 9.41
C LYS A 197 5.16 -14.40 9.17
N GLY A 198 5.66 -13.43 9.95
CA GLY A 198 7.05 -12.98 9.90
C GLY A 198 7.38 -11.96 8.83
N CYS A 199 6.38 -11.28 8.25
CA CYS A 199 6.63 -10.10 7.42
C CYS A 199 7.40 -9.04 8.23
N THR A 200 8.33 -8.35 7.59
CA THR A 200 9.10 -7.25 8.22
C THR A 200 8.62 -5.88 7.77
N LEU A 201 7.83 -5.81 6.69
CA LEU A 201 7.32 -4.59 6.07
C LEU A 201 5.80 -4.70 5.88
N PHE A 202 5.10 -3.58 6.02
CA PHE A 202 3.67 -3.47 5.71
C PHE A 202 3.41 -2.14 5.01
N ASN A 203 2.81 -2.18 3.81
CA ASN A 203 2.45 -0.95 3.11
C ASN A 203 1.00 -0.57 3.42
N MET A 204 0.84 0.59 4.05
CA MET A 204 -0.45 1.15 4.45
C MET A 204 -1.10 2.01 3.35
N GLY A 205 -0.45 2.16 2.20
CA GLY A 205 -0.99 2.88 1.04
C GLY A 205 -0.80 4.39 1.17
N VAL A 206 -1.87 5.12 1.54
CA VAL A 206 -1.89 6.58 1.77
C VAL A 206 -1.94 7.45 0.51
N ASP A 207 -2.07 6.85 -0.67
CA ASP A 207 -2.12 7.57 -1.94
C ASP A 207 -3.52 8.09 -2.31
N GLU A 208 -3.50 9.13 -3.14
CA GLU A 208 -4.60 9.67 -3.93
C GLU A 208 -5.92 9.91 -3.20
N TYR A 209 -5.84 10.44 -1.97
CA TYR A 209 -7.01 10.75 -1.13
C TYR A 209 -8.14 11.42 -1.94
N ALA A 210 -9.32 10.79 -1.97
CA ALA A 210 -10.56 11.28 -2.59
C ALA A 210 -10.44 11.78 -4.06
N ASN A 211 -9.54 11.17 -4.85
CA ASN A 211 -9.31 11.50 -6.26
C ASN A 211 -10.52 11.23 -7.21
N ASP A 212 -11.59 10.58 -6.76
CA ASP A 212 -12.88 10.45 -7.46
C ASP A 212 -13.82 11.64 -7.28
N THR A 213 -13.56 12.55 -6.34
CA THR A 213 -14.48 13.65 -6.01
C THR A 213 -14.35 14.87 -6.95
N GLY A 214 -13.97 14.63 -8.21
CA GLY A 214 -13.76 15.64 -9.26
C GLY A 214 -12.45 16.42 -9.19
N SER A 215 -11.66 16.25 -8.13
CA SER A 215 -10.28 16.77 -8.01
C SER A 215 -9.52 15.99 -6.93
N MET A 216 -8.20 16.15 -6.89
CA MET A 216 -7.36 15.55 -5.83
C MET A 216 -7.75 16.06 -4.44
N GLY A 217 -7.71 15.18 -3.44
CA GLY A 217 -8.20 15.48 -2.09
C GLY A 217 -7.19 16.16 -1.17
N PHE A 218 -5.87 15.96 -1.32
CA PHE A 218 -4.89 16.66 -0.47
C PHE A 218 -5.02 18.20 -0.49
N PRO A 219 -5.16 18.87 -1.66
CA PRO A 219 -5.47 20.30 -1.70
C PRO A 219 -6.73 20.67 -0.91
N LYS A 220 -7.77 19.82 -0.95
CA LYS A 220 -9.04 20.04 -0.22
C LYS A 220 -8.84 19.88 1.28
N LEU A 221 -8.12 18.86 1.73
CA LEU A 221 -7.80 18.66 3.15
C LEU A 221 -7.07 19.87 3.72
N VAL A 222 -6.08 20.40 2.98
CA VAL A 222 -5.37 21.63 3.37
C VAL A 222 -6.32 22.83 3.42
N ALA A 223 -7.12 23.05 2.37
CA ALA A 223 -8.03 24.19 2.30
C ALA A 223 -9.13 24.17 3.39
N ASN A 224 -9.56 22.97 3.79
CA ASN A 224 -10.58 22.77 4.81
C ASN A 224 -10.01 22.72 6.24
N GLY A 225 -8.69 22.70 6.41
CA GLY A 225 -8.05 22.55 7.71
C GLY A 225 -8.27 21.16 8.33
N GLN A 226 -8.26 20.11 7.49
CA GLN A 226 -8.44 18.69 7.87
C GLN A 226 -7.17 17.87 7.62
N TYR A 227 -6.08 18.52 7.23
CA TYR A 227 -4.83 17.83 6.91
C TYR A 227 -4.10 17.31 8.16
N ASP A 228 -4.28 17.97 9.31
CA ASP A 228 -3.80 17.49 10.61
C ASP A 228 -4.52 16.21 11.06
N ASP A 229 -5.82 16.08 10.78
CA ASP A 229 -6.56 14.82 10.98
C ASP A 229 -6.00 13.69 10.11
N PHE A 230 -5.64 13.99 8.85
CA PHE A 230 -4.98 13.04 7.96
C PHE A 230 -3.58 12.63 8.47
N ILE A 231 -2.74 13.58 8.90
CA ILE A 231 -1.44 13.28 9.53
C ILE A 231 -1.63 12.38 10.75
N LYS A 232 -2.61 12.71 11.60
CA LYS A 232 -2.92 11.93 12.79
C LYS A 232 -3.30 10.50 12.43
N TYR A 233 -4.20 10.32 11.46
CA TYR A 233 -4.60 9.00 10.98
C TYR A 233 -3.40 8.18 10.48
N VAL A 234 -2.56 8.78 9.62
CA VAL A 234 -1.37 8.12 9.06
C VAL A 234 -0.39 7.72 10.17
N ASN A 235 -0.14 8.60 11.13
CA ASN A 235 0.76 8.30 12.24
C ASN A 235 0.20 7.22 13.19
N GLU A 236 -1.12 7.18 13.41
CA GLU A 236 -1.75 6.12 14.20
C GLU A 236 -1.66 4.75 13.50
N VAL A 237 -1.89 4.68 12.19
CA VAL A 237 -1.72 3.43 11.42
C VAL A 237 -0.25 3.00 11.39
N SER A 238 0.68 3.95 11.21
CA SER A 238 2.12 3.70 11.30
C SER A 238 2.50 3.09 12.66
N ALA A 239 1.97 3.65 13.76
CA ALA A 239 2.20 3.12 15.10
C ALA A 239 1.70 1.67 15.25
N MET A 240 0.51 1.34 14.74
CA MET A 240 -0.02 -0.04 14.78
C MET A 240 0.92 -1.03 14.07
N VAL A 241 1.45 -0.66 12.90
CA VAL A 241 2.41 -1.49 12.16
C VAL A 241 3.69 -1.71 12.97
N LYS A 242 4.22 -0.65 13.58
CA LYS A 242 5.44 -0.71 14.41
C LYS A 242 5.25 -1.50 15.70
N GLU A 243 4.09 -1.37 16.34
CA GLU A 243 3.73 -2.14 17.53
C GLU A 243 3.68 -3.65 17.24
N ALA A 244 3.30 -4.03 16.02
CA ALA A 244 3.36 -5.40 15.54
C ALA A 244 4.79 -5.86 15.14
N GLY A 245 5.80 -4.99 15.22
CA GLY A 245 7.19 -5.31 14.92
C GLY A 245 7.59 -5.18 13.43
N MET A 246 6.72 -4.62 12.60
CA MET A 246 6.97 -4.36 11.18
C MET A 246 7.38 -2.90 10.94
N THR A 247 8.00 -2.62 9.80
CA THR A 247 8.28 -1.24 9.35
C THR A 247 7.17 -0.77 8.40
N PRO A 248 6.52 0.38 8.68
CA PRO A 248 5.48 0.92 7.82
C PRO A 248 6.06 1.47 6.52
N MET A 249 5.32 1.25 5.43
CA MET A 249 5.57 1.85 4.13
C MET A 249 4.33 2.63 3.67
N ALA A 250 4.52 3.73 2.95
CA ALA A 250 3.44 4.49 2.35
C ALA A 250 3.87 5.11 1.03
N PHE A 251 2.94 5.40 0.14
CA PHE A 251 3.18 6.21 -1.05
C PHE A 251 3.39 7.69 -0.71
N ASN A 252 4.08 8.43 -1.57
CA ASN A 252 4.66 9.72 -1.22
C ASN A 252 3.69 10.90 -1.24
N ASP A 253 2.57 10.78 -1.93
CA ASP A 253 1.84 11.93 -2.45
C ASP A 253 1.10 12.74 -1.37
N GLY A 254 0.59 12.06 -0.34
CA GLY A 254 0.03 12.71 0.85
C GLY A 254 1.06 13.09 1.90
N ILE A 255 2.31 12.64 1.79
CA ILE A 255 3.32 12.87 2.83
C ILE A 255 3.99 14.24 2.61
N TYR A 256 3.76 15.17 3.54
CA TYR A 256 4.16 16.58 3.44
C TYR A 256 3.74 17.28 2.14
N TYR A 257 2.49 17.08 1.71
CA TYR A 257 1.88 17.79 0.58
C TYR A 257 2.18 19.29 0.60
N ASP A 258 2.46 19.88 -0.57
CA ASP A 258 2.98 21.24 -0.78
C ASP A 258 4.42 21.47 -0.26
N ASN A 259 5.16 20.39 -0.02
CA ASN A 259 6.58 20.40 0.35
C ASN A 259 6.87 21.28 1.58
N THR A 260 6.03 21.16 2.62
CA THR A 260 6.12 21.94 3.86
C THR A 260 5.86 21.08 5.10
N THR A 261 6.40 21.49 6.24
CA THR A 261 6.11 20.93 7.57
C THR A 261 5.11 21.77 8.37
N ASP A 262 4.62 22.87 7.82
CA ASP A 262 3.77 23.84 8.55
C ASP A 262 2.45 23.23 9.04
N GLN A 263 2.03 22.13 8.42
CA GLN A 263 0.77 21.42 8.70
C GLN A 263 0.95 20.29 9.73
N GLY A 264 2.19 19.94 10.08
CA GLY A 264 2.53 18.87 11.01
C GLY A 264 3.62 17.95 10.46
N THR A 265 3.92 16.89 11.20
CA THR A 265 4.99 15.93 10.88
C THR A 265 4.47 14.51 10.82
N PHE A 266 5.02 13.75 9.87
CA PHE A 266 4.78 12.33 9.73
C PHE A 266 5.81 11.54 10.53
N ASP A 267 5.43 10.33 10.94
CA ASP A 267 6.31 9.35 11.56
C ASP A 267 7.51 9.04 10.65
N GLN A 268 8.72 9.37 11.12
CA GLN A 268 9.95 9.27 10.33
C GLN A 268 10.34 7.83 10.00
N ASP A 269 9.78 6.85 10.71
CA ASP A 269 10.02 5.43 10.46
C ASP A 269 9.28 4.92 9.21
N ILE A 270 8.34 5.71 8.65
CA ILE A 270 7.64 5.35 7.41
C ILE A 270 8.64 5.39 6.24
N ILE A 271 8.80 4.25 5.57
CA ILE A 271 9.53 4.14 4.30
C ILE A 271 8.62 4.64 3.18
N ILE A 272 9.11 5.64 2.43
CA ILE A 272 8.33 6.27 1.36
C ILE A 272 8.53 5.56 0.03
N CYS A 273 7.47 4.96 -0.51
CA CYS A 273 7.38 4.46 -1.87
C CYS A 273 7.15 5.65 -2.82
N TYR A 274 8.24 6.22 -3.33
CA TYR A 274 8.18 7.43 -4.15
C TYR A 274 7.89 7.08 -5.61
N TRP A 275 6.65 7.32 -6.04
CA TRP A 275 6.17 6.92 -7.37
C TRP A 275 6.00 8.09 -8.35
N SER A 276 5.63 9.28 -7.85
CA SER A 276 5.35 10.45 -8.68
C SER A 276 5.86 11.75 -8.07
N SER A 277 6.26 12.70 -8.93
CA SER A 277 6.60 14.07 -8.53
C SER A 277 5.42 15.05 -8.61
N GLY A 278 4.22 14.51 -8.78
CA GLY A 278 2.99 15.27 -8.94
C GLY A 278 2.80 15.81 -10.35
N TRP A 279 1.72 16.56 -10.55
CA TRP A 279 1.36 17.24 -11.79
C TRP A 279 0.73 18.59 -11.47
N TRP A 280 0.30 19.34 -12.50
CA TRP A 280 -0.28 20.66 -12.30
C TRP A 280 -1.48 20.60 -11.34
N GLY A 281 -1.37 21.27 -10.19
CA GLY A 281 -2.39 21.28 -9.13
C GLY A 281 -2.33 20.09 -8.16
N TYR A 282 -1.27 19.28 -8.23
CA TYR A 282 -0.97 18.19 -7.31
C TYR A 282 0.49 18.26 -6.88
N ASP A 283 0.76 19.15 -5.94
CA ASP A 283 2.09 19.61 -5.53
C ASP A 283 2.68 18.75 -4.41
N VAL A 284 3.06 17.52 -4.74
CA VAL A 284 3.64 16.58 -3.76
C VAL A 284 5.04 16.99 -3.30
N ALA A 285 5.42 16.57 -2.08
CA ALA A 285 6.77 16.74 -1.53
C ALA A 285 7.85 16.17 -2.45
N LYS A 286 8.98 16.86 -2.55
CA LYS A 286 10.11 16.41 -3.39
C LYS A 286 10.93 15.34 -2.67
N PRO A 287 11.59 14.41 -3.38
CA PRO A 287 12.35 13.33 -2.76
C PRO A 287 13.45 13.86 -1.82
N ALA A 288 14.11 14.95 -2.21
CA ALA A 288 15.13 15.60 -1.40
C ALA A 288 14.56 16.13 -0.08
N PHE A 289 13.37 16.75 -0.12
CA PHE A 289 12.71 17.25 1.08
C PHE A 289 12.31 16.11 2.02
N LEU A 290 11.78 15.00 1.50
CA LEU A 290 11.44 13.82 2.30
C LEU A 290 12.67 13.19 2.96
N ALA A 291 13.79 13.14 2.23
CA ALA A 291 15.07 12.68 2.79
C ALA A 291 15.59 13.64 3.89
N GLU A 292 15.44 14.96 3.70
CA GLU A 292 15.76 15.98 4.72
C GLU A 292 14.88 15.85 5.98
N GLN A 293 13.61 15.42 5.83
CA GLN A 293 12.73 15.10 6.96
C GLN A 293 13.06 13.77 7.64
N GLY A 294 14.05 13.01 7.14
CA GLY A 294 14.57 11.80 7.78
C GLY A 294 13.97 10.49 7.27
N HIS A 295 13.13 10.52 6.25
CA HIS A 295 12.54 9.30 5.69
C HIS A 295 13.54 8.50 4.86
N GLN A 296 13.41 7.17 4.91
CA GLN A 296 13.96 6.30 3.88
C GLN A 296 13.06 6.32 2.65
N LEU A 297 13.64 6.19 1.46
CA LEU A 297 12.89 6.16 0.21
C LEU A 297 13.14 4.86 -0.55
N VAL A 298 12.08 4.30 -1.10
CA VAL A 298 12.11 3.27 -2.14
C VAL A 298 11.65 3.90 -3.43
N ASN A 299 12.45 3.75 -4.49
CA ASN A 299 12.09 4.24 -5.80
C ASN A 299 11.05 3.32 -6.47
N THR A 300 9.81 3.77 -6.51
CA THR A 300 8.67 3.08 -7.14
C THR A 300 8.18 3.86 -8.37
N HIS A 301 9.10 4.45 -9.13
CA HIS A 301 8.81 5.40 -10.21
C HIS A 301 7.75 4.91 -11.20
N GLY A 302 6.77 5.79 -11.49
CA GLY A 302 5.66 5.51 -12.41
C GLY A 302 6.07 5.12 -13.84
N ASP A 303 7.27 5.46 -14.29
CA ASP A 303 7.81 5.04 -15.60
C ASP A 303 7.87 3.51 -15.78
N TRP A 304 7.88 2.77 -14.67
CA TRP A 304 7.89 1.30 -14.67
C TRP A 304 6.51 0.68 -14.44
N TYR A 305 5.45 1.49 -14.39
CA TYR A 305 4.10 0.99 -14.28
C TYR A 305 3.71 0.23 -15.55
N TRP A 306 3.11 -0.93 -15.33
CA TRP A 306 2.49 -1.70 -16.39
C TRP A 306 1.06 -2.04 -15.99
N ILE A 307 0.10 -1.35 -16.60
CA ILE A 307 -1.32 -1.61 -16.40
C ILE A 307 -1.72 -2.76 -17.32
N VAL A 308 -2.20 -3.84 -16.72
CA VAL A 308 -2.71 -5.01 -17.44
C VAL A 308 -3.81 -4.56 -18.40
N GLY A 309 -3.67 -4.89 -19.70
CA GLY A 309 -4.60 -4.43 -20.73
C GLY A 309 -4.16 -3.16 -21.49
N GLY A 310 -3.08 -2.50 -21.07
CA GLY A 310 -2.27 -1.66 -21.94
C GLY A 310 -2.60 -0.17 -22.00
N ASN A 311 -3.42 0.37 -21.08
CA ASN A 311 -3.50 1.82 -20.94
C ASN A 311 -2.23 2.31 -20.23
N LYS A 312 -1.40 3.10 -20.91
CA LYS A 312 -0.32 3.85 -20.25
C LYS A 312 -0.96 4.97 -19.43
N CYS A 313 -0.57 5.15 -18.17
CA CYS A 313 -0.80 6.43 -17.51
C CYS A 313 0.03 7.50 -18.22
N THR A 314 -0.62 8.58 -18.62
CA THR A 314 0.01 9.87 -18.92
C THR A 314 -0.16 10.78 -17.72
#